data_AF-A0A415UEY8-F1
#
_entry.id   AF-A0A415UEY8-F1
#
_cell.length_a   1.000
_cell.length_b   1.000
_cell.length_c   1.000
_cell.angle_alpha   90.00
_cell.angle_beta   90.00
_cell.angle_gamma   90.00
#
_symmetry.space_group_name_H-M   'P 1'
#
loop_
_entity.id
_entity.type
_entity.pdbx_description
1 polymer ?
#
loop_
_entity_poly.entity_id
_entity_poly.type
_entity_poly.pdbx_seq_one_letter_code
_entity_poly.pdbx_strand_id
1 'polypeptide(L)'
;MNTEMAYLLGMITGNGEIQRGMATTTISIDIPHKKLETEFQKDVGIYVKASITDIRQILEPLLGTGLKFVQNPNISILSFTKQNEDYLMRELLRYVGYATSSDNIRISPEIFNFTTDEKKQFVKGFADVTGYIRRSNYAFKEPNYRVYFEIPNNWGLVIDFANLLKNIDVPVQNIDWAHPNMRDRNLTKYNQGKPDFWKKEHQIKVWAVEYQPVGFAIIHKQEALDYFADKQRTYIEHQRNKCLSDVTHKYYWDSVPRNRKKPAHPGENDEFIPQVIRGKHYDSWTAIAKDLGYSEDSLC
;
A
#
# COMPACT_ATOMS: atom_id res chain seq x y z
N MET A 1 -15.19 -14.40 8.17
CA MET A 1 -15.48 -13.31 7.20
C MET A 1 -15.67 -14.01 5.85
N ASN A 2 -15.90 -13.33 4.72
CA ASN A 2 -15.70 -13.96 3.40
C ASN A 2 -14.62 -13.20 2.62
N THR A 3 -14.09 -13.84 1.59
CA THR A 3 -12.97 -13.33 0.80
C THR A 3 -13.31 -12.04 0.06
N GLU A 4 -14.55 -11.91 -0.42
CA GLU A 4 -15.04 -10.74 -1.16
C GLU A 4 -15.14 -9.52 -0.25
N MET A 5 -15.61 -9.70 0.99
CA MET A 5 -15.70 -8.64 1.98
C MET A 5 -14.33 -8.23 2.50
N ALA A 6 -13.41 -9.18 2.68
CA ALA A 6 -12.02 -8.86 3.01
C ALA A 6 -11.38 -8.02 1.90
N TYR A 7 -11.57 -8.40 0.64
CA TYR A 7 -11.12 -7.64 -0.53
C TYR A 7 -11.72 -6.22 -0.56
N LEU A 8 -13.04 -6.09 -0.37
CA LEU A 8 -13.72 -4.78 -0.30
C LEU A 8 -13.18 -3.90 0.84
N LEU A 9 -12.98 -4.47 2.03
CA LEU A 9 -12.39 -3.77 3.17
C LEU A 9 -10.98 -3.28 2.86
N GLY A 10 -10.18 -4.09 2.16
CA GLY A 10 -8.85 -3.70 1.68
C GLY A 10 -8.90 -2.48 0.76
N MET A 11 -9.80 -2.50 -0.23
CA MET A 11 -9.99 -1.39 -1.16
C MET A 11 -10.45 -0.10 -0.44
N ILE A 12 -11.40 -0.20 0.49
CA ILE A 12 -11.89 0.94 1.29
C ILE A 12 -10.77 1.49 2.18
N THR A 13 -9.98 0.62 2.81
CA THR A 13 -8.85 1.04 3.65
C THR A 13 -7.77 1.75 2.83
N GLY A 14 -7.55 1.31 1.59
CA GLY A 14 -6.53 1.88 0.70
C GLY A 14 -6.88 3.30 0.24
N ASN A 15 -8.00 3.46 -0.47
CA ASN A 15 -8.41 4.73 -1.09
C ASN A 15 -9.94 4.97 -0.99
N GLY A 16 -10.55 4.53 0.11
CA GLY A 16 -11.98 4.75 0.35
C GLY A 16 -12.30 6.14 0.88
N GLU A 17 -13.48 6.63 0.54
CA GLU A 17 -14.16 7.78 1.13
C GLU A 17 -15.55 7.33 1.61
N ILE A 18 -15.92 7.73 2.82
CA ILE A 18 -17.13 7.27 3.51
C ILE A 18 -18.02 8.47 3.83
N GLN A 19 -19.08 8.63 3.05
CA GLN A 19 -20.06 9.71 3.18
C GLN A 19 -21.31 9.19 3.91
N ARG A 20 -21.39 9.46 5.22
CA ARG A 20 -22.50 9.05 6.08
C ARG A 20 -23.65 10.06 5.97
N GLY A 21 -24.80 9.64 5.47
CA GLY A 21 -26.04 10.40 5.46
C GLY A 21 -26.99 9.97 6.58
N MET A 22 -28.15 10.64 6.69
CA MET A 22 -29.12 10.37 7.75
C MET A 22 -29.73 8.95 7.66
N ALA A 23 -30.04 8.48 6.45
CA ALA A 23 -30.63 7.16 6.22
C ALA A 23 -29.71 6.22 5.42
N THR A 24 -28.82 6.77 4.61
CA THR A 24 -27.94 6.00 3.72
C THR A 24 -26.49 6.43 3.89
N THR A 25 -25.58 5.50 3.61
CA THR A 25 -24.15 5.76 3.53
C THR A 25 -23.66 5.42 2.13
N THR A 26 -22.84 6.31 1.58
CA THR A 26 -22.16 6.12 0.30
C THR A 26 -20.69 5.86 0.56
N ILE A 27 -20.16 4.79 -0.02
CA ILE A 27 -18.74 4.48 -0.03
C ILE A 27 -18.25 4.66 -1.45
N SER A 28 -17.20 5.46 -1.60
CA SER A 28 -16.49 5.71 -2.86
C SER A 28 -15.06 5.20 -2.74
N ILE A 29 -14.48 4.67 -3.80
CA ILE A 29 -13.13 4.12 -3.82
C ILE A 29 -12.41 4.62 -5.07
N ASP A 30 -11.28 5.24 -4.84
CA ASP A 30 -10.47 5.89 -5.84
C ASP A 30 -9.39 4.95 -6.41
N ILE A 31 -9.42 4.76 -7.72
CA ILE A 31 -8.46 3.94 -8.48
C ILE A 31 -7.63 4.87 -9.38
N PRO A 32 -6.42 5.26 -8.96
CA PRO A 32 -5.60 6.23 -9.69
C PRO A 32 -5.03 5.66 -11.00
N HIS A 33 -5.11 6.43 -12.09
CA HIS A 33 -4.50 6.13 -13.40
C HIS A 33 -3.06 6.64 -13.47
N LYS A 34 -2.22 6.33 -12.48
CA LYS A 34 -0.87 6.92 -12.41
C LYS A 34 0.02 6.36 -13.52
N LYS A 35 0.36 7.20 -14.52
CA LYS A 35 1.27 6.93 -15.67
C LYS A 35 1.33 5.45 -16.05
N LEU A 36 0.19 4.95 -16.49
CA LEU A 36 -0.01 3.61 -17.03
C LEU A 36 0.44 3.55 -18.50
N GLU A 37 1.54 4.21 -18.87
CA GLU A 37 2.34 3.75 -20.00
C GLU A 37 2.98 2.45 -19.53
N THR A 38 2.17 1.41 -19.43
CA THR A 38 2.65 0.08 -19.13
C THR A 38 3.55 -0.34 -20.27
N GLU A 39 4.66 -0.99 -19.95
CA GLU A 39 5.59 -1.53 -20.94
C GLU A 39 4.93 -2.58 -21.86
N PHE A 40 3.71 -3.01 -21.52
CA PHE A 40 2.97 -4.08 -22.17
C PHE A 40 1.75 -3.60 -22.98
N GLN A 41 1.16 -2.42 -22.70
CA GLN A 41 0.00 -1.89 -23.43
C GLN A 41 -0.02 -0.35 -23.50
N LYS A 42 -0.29 0.17 -24.71
CA LYS A 42 -0.27 1.59 -25.06
C LYS A 42 -1.57 2.35 -24.74
N ASP A 43 -2.66 1.66 -24.38
CA ASP A 43 -3.97 2.30 -24.19
C ASP A 43 -4.48 2.15 -22.74
N VAL A 44 -4.30 3.24 -21.98
CA VAL A 44 -4.76 3.37 -20.58
C VAL A 44 -6.28 3.21 -20.45
N GLY A 45 -7.06 3.54 -21.49
CA GLY A 45 -8.52 3.43 -21.46
C GLY A 45 -9.01 1.98 -21.44
N ILE A 46 -8.32 1.08 -22.15
CA ILE A 46 -8.63 -0.36 -22.19
C ILE A 46 -8.28 -1.02 -20.84
N TYR A 47 -7.13 -0.65 -20.27
CA TYR A 47 -6.69 -1.07 -18.94
C TYR A 47 -7.75 -0.80 -17.88
N VAL A 48 -8.25 0.44 -17.84
CA VAL A 48 -9.21 0.87 -16.82
C VAL A 48 -10.51 0.09 -16.96
N LYS A 49 -10.99 -0.10 -18.20
CA LYS A 49 -12.21 -0.90 -18.46
C LYS A 49 -12.07 -2.36 -18.04
N ALA A 50 -10.90 -2.96 -18.26
CA ALA A 50 -10.61 -4.31 -17.81
C ALA A 50 -10.58 -4.38 -16.27
N SER A 51 -9.87 -3.48 -15.57
CA SER A 51 -9.82 -3.45 -14.10
C SER A 51 -11.21 -3.38 -13.47
N ILE A 52 -12.11 -2.58 -14.04
CA ILE A 52 -13.49 -2.45 -13.55
C ILE A 52 -14.21 -3.78 -13.62
N THR A 53 -14.05 -4.49 -14.75
CA THR A 53 -14.75 -5.74 -15.00
C THR A 53 -14.32 -6.78 -13.96
N ASP A 54 -13.00 -6.89 -13.72
CA ASP A 54 -12.42 -7.77 -12.71
C ASP A 54 -12.95 -7.44 -11.31
N ILE A 55 -12.95 -6.15 -10.93
CA ILE A 55 -13.43 -5.69 -9.62
C ILE A 55 -14.94 -5.95 -9.46
N ARG A 56 -15.74 -5.71 -10.49
CA ARG A 56 -17.20 -5.92 -10.45
C ARG A 56 -17.54 -7.38 -10.25
N GLN A 57 -16.82 -8.30 -10.91
CA GLN A 57 -17.04 -9.73 -10.74
C GLN A 57 -16.85 -10.19 -9.28
N ILE A 58 -15.94 -9.54 -8.54
CA ILE A 58 -15.71 -9.84 -7.12
C ILE A 58 -16.77 -9.17 -6.22
N LEU A 59 -17.07 -7.90 -6.49
CA LEU A 59 -17.85 -7.08 -5.54
C LEU A 59 -19.37 -7.12 -5.76
N GLU A 60 -19.86 -7.28 -6.99
CA GLU A 60 -21.30 -7.29 -7.25
C GLU A 60 -22.06 -8.43 -6.55
N PRO A 61 -21.52 -9.67 -6.48
CA PRO A 61 -22.15 -10.75 -5.72
C PRO A 61 -22.32 -10.43 -4.23
N LEU A 62 -21.36 -9.68 -3.65
CA LEU A 62 -21.40 -9.27 -2.25
C LEU A 62 -22.38 -8.11 -2.01
N LEU A 63 -22.36 -7.11 -2.89
CA LEU A 63 -23.11 -5.88 -2.68
C LEU A 63 -24.61 -6.06 -2.92
N GLY A 64 -25.02 -6.97 -3.81
CA GLY A 64 -26.42 -7.16 -4.19
C GLY A 64 -27.06 -5.91 -4.81
N THR A 65 -26.25 -4.90 -5.14
CA THR A 65 -26.64 -3.62 -5.75
C THR A 65 -25.62 -3.28 -6.82
N GLY A 66 -26.06 -2.62 -7.89
CA GLY A 66 -25.15 -2.20 -8.96
C GLY A 66 -24.10 -1.20 -8.45
N LEU A 67 -22.84 -1.46 -8.80
CA LEU A 67 -21.73 -0.54 -8.60
C LEU A 67 -21.83 0.63 -9.58
N LYS A 68 -21.76 1.86 -9.07
CA LYS A 68 -21.60 3.05 -9.91
C LYS A 68 -20.13 3.23 -10.24
N PHE A 69 -19.87 3.59 -11.48
CA PHE A 69 -18.52 3.81 -11.96
C PHE A 69 -18.43 5.14 -12.71
N VAL A 70 -17.48 5.98 -12.29
CA VAL A 70 -17.19 7.26 -12.93
C VAL A 70 -15.74 7.26 -13.36
N GLN A 71 -15.50 7.39 -14.67
CA GLN A 71 -14.15 7.48 -15.23
C GLN A 71 -13.78 8.95 -15.47
N ASN A 72 -12.70 9.39 -14.84
CA ASN A 72 -12.05 10.66 -15.11
C ASN A 72 -10.70 10.41 -15.80
N PRO A 73 -10.03 11.43 -16.36
CA PRO A 73 -8.76 11.25 -17.08
C PRO A 73 -7.67 10.54 -16.25
N ASN A 74 -7.55 10.91 -14.97
CA ASN A 74 -6.45 10.45 -14.10
C ASN A 74 -6.90 9.51 -12.97
N ILE A 75 -8.20 9.25 -12.84
CA ILE A 75 -8.74 8.48 -11.73
C ILE A 75 -10.07 7.86 -12.12
N SER A 76 -10.34 6.68 -11.58
CA SER A 76 -11.62 6.02 -11.69
C SER A 76 -12.23 5.87 -10.31
N ILE A 77 -13.51 6.21 -10.19
CA ILE A 77 -14.21 6.19 -8.92
C ILE A 77 -15.26 5.10 -8.97
N LEU A 78 -15.12 4.13 -8.08
CA LEU A 78 -16.10 3.10 -7.82
C LEU A 78 -16.95 3.54 -6.62
N SER A 79 -18.28 3.47 -6.70
CA SER A 79 -19.11 3.79 -5.53
C SER A 79 -20.37 2.93 -5.42
N PHE A 80 -20.83 2.76 -4.19
CA PHE A 80 -22.13 2.17 -3.87
C PHE A 80 -22.76 2.89 -2.68
N THR A 81 -24.09 2.85 -2.64
CA THR A 81 -24.89 3.44 -1.57
C THR A 81 -25.83 2.39 -1.02
N LYS A 82 -25.89 2.26 0.31
CA LYS A 82 -26.80 1.36 1.01
C LYS A 82 -27.47 2.08 2.18
N GLN A 83 -28.60 1.54 2.64
CA GLN A 83 -29.24 1.98 3.88
C GLN A 83 -28.31 1.73 5.06
N ASN A 84 -28.38 2.56 6.08
CA ASN A 84 -27.54 2.44 7.27
C ASN A 84 -27.83 1.14 8.04
N GLU A 85 -29.05 0.60 7.94
CA GLU A 85 -29.47 -0.66 8.56
C GLU A 85 -29.02 -1.91 7.80
N ASP A 86 -28.57 -1.76 6.54
CA ASP A 86 -28.06 -2.87 5.74
C ASP A 86 -26.90 -3.57 6.47
N TYR A 87 -26.99 -4.90 6.60
CA TYR A 87 -26.02 -5.68 7.36
C TYR A 87 -24.58 -5.49 6.87
N LEU A 88 -24.37 -5.48 5.54
CA LEU A 88 -23.04 -5.28 4.97
C LEU A 88 -22.53 -3.87 5.31
N MET A 89 -23.38 -2.85 5.17
CA MET A 89 -22.98 -1.49 5.52
C MET A 89 -22.60 -1.36 7.00
N ARG A 90 -23.38 -1.95 7.91
CA ARG A 90 -23.07 -1.96 9.36
C ARG A 90 -21.74 -2.65 9.65
N GLU A 91 -21.50 -3.80 9.03
CA GLU A 91 -20.24 -4.53 9.21
C GLU A 91 -19.05 -3.76 8.64
N LEU A 92 -19.16 -3.18 7.43
CA LEU A 92 -18.12 -2.32 6.87
C LEU A 92 -17.79 -1.17 7.81
N LEU A 93 -18.82 -0.44 8.29
CA LEU A 93 -18.70 0.68 9.22
C LEU A 93 -18.09 0.27 10.57
N ARG A 94 -18.32 -0.96 11.03
CA ARG A 94 -17.68 -1.50 12.23
C ARG A 94 -16.17 -1.65 12.05
N TYR A 95 -15.70 -2.12 10.90
CA TYR A 95 -14.27 -2.25 10.60
C TYR A 95 -13.58 -0.91 10.37
N VAL A 96 -14.22 0.03 9.67
CA VAL A 96 -13.63 1.37 9.41
C VAL A 96 -13.82 2.35 10.58
N GLY A 97 -14.71 2.03 11.52
CA GLY A 97 -15.04 2.88 12.67
C GLY A 97 -15.58 4.24 12.24
N TYR A 98 -14.99 5.31 12.81
CA TYR A 98 -15.35 6.70 12.52
C TYR A 98 -14.59 7.31 11.34
N ALA A 99 -13.74 6.54 10.65
CA ALA A 99 -12.96 7.05 9.52
C ALA A 99 -13.88 7.58 8.42
N THR A 100 -13.44 8.63 7.76
CA THR A 100 -14.14 9.30 6.66
C THR A 100 -13.41 9.14 5.34
N SER A 101 -12.10 8.87 5.39
CA SER A 101 -11.28 8.62 4.21
C SER A 101 -10.06 7.76 4.55
N SER A 102 -9.27 7.40 3.53
CA SER A 102 -7.99 6.74 3.71
C SER A 102 -6.96 7.55 4.52
N ASP A 103 -7.14 8.87 4.66
CA ASP A 103 -6.26 9.72 5.47
C ASP A 103 -6.35 9.42 6.98
N ASN A 104 -7.50 8.91 7.46
CA ASN A 104 -7.73 8.67 8.88
C ASN A 104 -8.16 7.23 9.24
N ILE A 105 -8.32 6.36 8.25
CA ILE A 105 -8.64 4.94 8.49
C ILE A 105 -7.45 4.17 9.10
N ARG A 106 -7.75 3.14 9.89
CA ARG A 106 -6.78 2.21 10.46
C ARG A 106 -7.24 0.79 10.19
N ILE A 107 -6.32 -0.17 10.12
CA ILE A 107 -6.70 -1.59 9.99
C ILE A 107 -7.19 -2.05 11.35
N SER A 108 -8.44 -2.50 11.43
CA SER A 108 -9.01 -3.04 12.66
C SER A 108 -8.16 -4.22 13.18
N PRO A 109 -7.87 -4.30 14.49
CA PRO A 109 -7.19 -5.46 15.10
C PRO A 109 -7.85 -6.81 14.75
N GLU A 110 -9.16 -6.82 14.50
CA GLU A 110 -9.88 -8.03 14.11
C GLU A 110 -9.41 -8.62 12.76
N ILE A 111 -8.88 -7.79 11.86
CA ILE A 111 -8.37 -8.25 10.55
C ILE A 111 -7.13 -9.13 10.74
N PHE A 112 -6.34 -8.90 11.81
CA PHE A 112 -5.20 -9.75 12.15
C PHE A 112 -5.63 -11.14 12.66
N ASN A 113 -6.91 -11.32 13.01
CA ASN A 113 -7.49 -12.61 13.37
C ASN A 113 -8.17 -13.33 12.19
N PHE A 114 -8.18 -12.73 11.00
CA PHE A 114 -8.71 -13.39 9.81
C PHE A 114 -7.86 -14.61 9.43
N THR A 115 -8.46 -15.52 8.66
CA THR A 115 -7.72 -16.61 8.03
C THR A 115 -6.66 -16.05 7.06
N THR A 116 -5.62 -16.84 6.77
CA THR A 116 -4.55 -16.41 5.86
C THR A 116 -5.10 -15.99 4.50
N ASP A 117 -6.10 -16.69 3.96
CA ASP A 117 -6.69 -16.37 2.67
C ASP A 117 -7.48 -15.06 2.71
N GLU A 118 -8.28 -14.84 3.76
CA GLU A 118 -8.98 -13.55 3.96
C GLU A 118 -7.98 -12.39 4.10
N LYS A 119 -6.87 -12.56 4.83
CA LYS A 119 -5.83 -11.53 4.93
C LYS A 119 -5.18 -11.24 3.60
N LYS A 120 -4.86 -12.27 2.81
CA LYS A 120 -4.34 -12.11 1.45
C LYS A 120 -5.33 -11.36 0.55
N GLN A 121 -6.63 -11.63 0.66
CA GLN A 121 -7.65 -10.91 -0.08
C GLN A 121 -7.77 -9.45 0.35
N PHE A 122 -7.69 -9.16 1.65
CA PHE A 122 -7.60 -7.78 2.14
C PHE A 122 -6.38 -7.06 1.56
N VAL A 123 -5.19 -7.66 1.64
CA VAL A 123 -3.95 -7.08 1.10
C VAL A 123 -4.06 -6.88 -0.41
N LYS A 124 -4.68 -7.82 -1.13
CA LYS A 124 -4.95 -7.72 -2.57
C LYS A 124 -5.85 -6.53 -2.91
N GLY A 125 -6.96 -6.35 -2.20
CA GLY A 125 -7.85 -5.19 -2.40
C GLY A 125 -7.16 -3.87 -2.09
N PHE A 126 -6.37 -3.82 -1.02
CA PHE A 126 -5.55 -2.65 -0.68
C PHE A 126 -4.53 -2.34 -1.78
N ALA A 127 -3.87 -3.37 -2.31
CA ALA A 127 -2.87 -3.27 -3.37
C ALA A 127 -3.46 -2.86 -4.73
N ASP A 128 -4.69 -3.25 -5.03
CA ASP A 128 -5.33 -2.87 -6.28
C ASP A 128 -5.62 -1.37 -6.38
N VAL A 129 -5.78 -0.68 -5.24
CA VAL A 129 -6.01 0.77 -5.21
C VAL A 129 -4.74 1.59 -4.85
N THR A 130 -3.82 1.04 -4.06
CA THR A 130 -2.59 1.76 -3.62
C THR A 130 -1.29 1.26 -4.23
N GLY A 131 -1.29 0.04 -4.78
CA GLY A 131 -0.11 -0.70 -5.19
C GLY A 131 0.24 -0.51 -6.66
N TYR A 132 1.54 -0.42 -6.92
CA TYR A 132 2.09 -0.19 -8.24
C TYR A 132 3.28 -1.10 -8.52
N ILE A 133 3.38 -1.54 -9.77
CA ILE A 133 4.48 -2.34 -10.28
C ILE A 133 4.91 -1.84 -11.66
N ARG A 134 6.21 -1.60 -11.83
CA ARG A 134 6.82 -1.11 -13.06
C ARG A 134 8.31 -1.40 -13.07
N ARG A 135 8.92 -1.49 -14.26
CA ARG A 135 10.34 -1.79 -14.42
C ARG A 135 11.27 -0.82 -13.72
N SER A 136 10.95 0.48 -13.76
CA SER A 136 11.77 1.51 -13.10
C SER A 136 11.78 1.40 -11.57
N ASN A 137 10.88 0.60 -10.98
CA ASN A 137 10.87 0.33 -9.55
C ASN A 137 11.73 -0.89 -9.19
N TYR A 138 13.05 -0.75 -9.32
CA TYR A 138 14.01 -1.71 -8.80
C TYR A 138 14.80 -1.13 -7.61
N ALA A 139 15.42 -1.99 -6.81
CA ALA A 139 16.37 -1.61 -5.77
C ALA A 139 17.81 -1.75 -6.27
N PHE A 140 18.59 -0.67 -6.20
CA PHE A 140 20.02 -0.58 -6.58
C PHE A 140 20.33 -0.83 -8.06
N LYS A 141 19.95 -2.00 -8.60
CA LYS A 141 20.14 -2.37 -10.01
C LYS A 141 19.03 -3.30 -10.50
N GLU A 142 18.73 -3.22 -11.79
CA GLU A 142 17.91 -4.21 -12.47
C GLU A 142 18.59 -5.59 -12.41
N PRO A 143 17.85 -6.70 -12.24
CA PRO A 143 16.39 -6.87 -12.11
C PRO A 143 15.90 -7.10 -10.66
N ASN A 144 16.30 -6.28 -9.68
CA ASN A 144 15.78 -6.38 -8.30
C ASN A 144 14.46 -5.60 -8.15
N TYR A 145 13.39 -6.07 -8.80
CA TYR A 145 12.11 -5.36 -8.87
C TYR A 145 11.30 -5.41 -7.58
N ARG A 146 10.44 -4.40 -7.40
CA ARG A 146 9.61 -4.25 -6.21
C ARG A 146 8.17 -3.90 -6.58
N VAL A 147 7.25 -4.29 -5.72
CA VAL A 147 5.93 -3.66 -5.62
C VAL A 147 6.05 -2.54 -4.60
N TYR A 148 5.40 -1.40 -4.86
CA TYR A 148 5.30 -0.33 -3.88
C TYR A 148 3.86 0.10 -3.67
N PHE A 149 3.51 0.41 -2.43
CA PHE A 149 2.19 0.85 -2.00
C PHE A 149 2.27 2.29 -1.52
N GLU A 150 1.47 3.18 -2.09
CA GLU A 150 1.43 4.58 -1.72
C GLU A 150 0.36 4.82 -0.66
N ILE A 151 0.74 5.43 0.47
CA ILE A 151 -0.18 5.78 1.57
C ILE A 151 0.01 7.26 1.89
N PRO A 152 -0.87 8.17 1.41
CA PRO A 152 -0.80 9.59 1.72
C PRO A 152 -1.13 9.86 3.19
N ASN A 153 -0.36 10.74 3.84
CA ASN A 153 -0.62 11.34 5.18
C ASN A 153 -0.74 10.40 6.39
N ASN A 154 -1.16 9.15 6.21
CA ASN A 154 -1.58 8.26 7.27
C ASN A 154 -0.44 7.36 7.77
N TRP A 155 0.37 7.90 8.69
CA TRP A 155 1.51 7.18 9.28
C TRP A 155 1.10 5.91 10.02
N GLY A 156 -0.08 5.91 10.64
CA GLY A 156 -0.60 4.76 11.38
C GLY A 156 -0.93 3.59 10.46
N LEU A 157 -1.61 3.87 9.34
CA LEU A 157 -1.95 2.86 8.34
C LEU A 157 -0.71 2.22 7.70
N VAL A 158 0.39 2.98 7.55
CA VAL A 158 1.67 2.42 7.08
C VAL A 158 2.15 1.30 8.01
N ILE A 159 2.05 1.50 9.32
CA ILE A 159 2.46 0.50 10.32
C ILE A 159 1.51 -0.68 10.34
N ASP A 160 0.20 -0.42 10.33
CA ASP A 160 -0.80 -1.47 10.31
C ASP A 160 -0.60 -2.40 9.11
N PHE A 161 -0.40 -1.81 7.92
CA PHE A 161 -0.21 -2.57 6.69
C PHE A 161 1.13 -3.31 6.67
N ALA A 162 2.21 -2.71 7.20
CA ALA A 162 3.50 -3.41 7.35
C ALA A 162 3.40 -4.61 8.30
N ASN A 163 2.67 -4.49 9.40
CA ASN A 163 2.40 -5.61 10.31
C ASN A 163 1.49 -6.66 9.66
N LEU A 164 0.51 -6.27 8.85
CA LEU A 164 -0.34 -7.21 8.13
C LEU A 164 0.46 -7.99 7.08
N LEU A 165 1.36 -7.34 6.36
CA LEU A 165 2.30 -7.99 5.43
C LEU A 165 3.20 -9.00 6.16
N LYS A 166 3.75 -8.64 7.33
CA LYS A 166 4.48 -9.57 8.21
C LYS A 166 3.62 -10.77 8.60
N ASN A 167 2.34 -10.56 8.93
CA ASN A 167 1.44 -11.63 9.35
C ASN A 167 1.13 -12.66 8.24
N ILE A 168 1.21 -12.25 6.97
CA ILE A 168 1.09 -13.14 5.81
C ILE A 168 2.45 -13.53 5.21
N ASP A 169 3.53 -13.35 5.98
CA ASP A 169 4.90 -13.70 5.64
C ASP A 169 5.46 -13.01 4.38
N VAL A 170 5.17 -11.71 4.23
CA VAL A 170 5.72 -10.86 3.18
C VAL A 170 6.63 -9.79 3.80
N PRO A 171 7.97 -9.94 3.69
CA PRO A 171 8.90 -9.00 4.30
C PRO A 171 8.89 -7.62 3.63
N VAL A 172 8.82 -6.57 4.46
CA VAL A 172 8.97 -5.19 3.99
C VAL A 172 10.44 -4.89 3.72
N GLN A 173 10.76 -4.61 2.46
CA GLN A 173 12.10 -4.31 2.00
C GLN A 173 12.54 -2.89 2.38
N ASN A 174 11.64 -1.90 2.30
CA ASN A 174 11.92 -0.50 2.59
C ASN A 174 10.63 0.29 2.78
N ILE A 175 10.65 1.30 3.64
CA ILE A 175 9.58 2.31 3.73
C ILE A 175 10.16 3.68 3.43
N ASP A 176 9.70 4.34 2.36
CA ASP A 176 10.00 5.75 2.15
C ASP A 176 8.96 6.59 2.90
N TRP A 177 9.27 6.92 4.15
CA TRP A 177 8.45 7.81 4.95
C TRP A 177 8.41 9.22 4.36
N ALA A 178 7.27 9.89 4.50
CA ALA A 178 7.09 11.33 4.33
C ALA A 178 7.77 12.12 5.46
N HIS A 179 9.06 11.83 5.68
CA HIS A 179 9.91 12.46 6.68
C HIS A 179 11.04 13.21 5.96
N PRO A 180 11.46 14.39 6.44
CA PRO A 180 12.55 15.15 5.82
C PRO A 180 13.84 14.35 5.66
N ASN A 181 14.29 13.62 6.69
CA ASN A 181 15.52 12.80 6.60
C ASN A 181 15.39 11.58 5.66
N MET A 182 14.20 11.29 5.13
CA MET A 182 13.99 10.23 4.15
C MET A 182 13.85 10.81 2.73
N ARG A 183 13.00 11.82 2.55
CA ARG A 183 12.71 12.40 1.23
C ARG A 183 13.70 13.47 0.77
N ASP A 184 14.35 14.18 1.69
CA ASP A 184 15.41 15.16 1.40
C ASP A 184 16.62 14.99 2.33
N ARG A 185 17.14 13.75 2.38
CA ARG A 185 18.23 13.32 3.28
C ARG A 185 19.50 14.18 3.28
N ASN A 186 19.73 14.97 2.23
CA ASN A 186 20.94 15.77 2.04
C ASN A 186 20.64 17.28 1.94
N LEU A 187 19.46 17.73 2.38
CA LEU A 187 19.01 19.14 2.32
C LEU A 187 19.03 19.74 0.91
N THR A 188 19.03 18.90 -0.13
CA THR A 188 19.25 19.35 -1.50
C THR A 188 18.05 20.17 -1.98
N LYS A 189 16.83 19.77 -1.62
CA LYS A 189 15.61 20.48 -2.00
C LYS A 189 15.32 21.64 -1.07
N TYR A 190 15.58 21.47 0.22
CA TYR A 190 15.53 22.56 1.19
C TYR A 190 16.41 23.74 0.77
N ASN A 191 17.70 23.49 0.44
CA ASN A 191 18.64 24.52 0.01
C ASN A 191 18.29 25.13 -1.37
N GLN A 192 17.45 24.46 -2.16
CA GLN A 192 16.87 24.99 -3.41
C GLN A 192 15.61 25.85 -3.16
N GLY A 193 15.29 26.18 -1.91
CA GLY A 193 14.10 26.96 -1.55
C GLY A 193 12.80 26.17 -1.60
N LYS A 194 12.85 24.83 -1.47
CA LYS A 194 11.68 23.95 -1.48
C LYS A 194 11.51 23.25 -0.12
N PRO A 195 11.15 23.99 0.95
CA PRO A 195 11.13 23.47 2.32
C PRO A 195 10.14 22.32 2.52
N ASP A 196 9.04 22.30 1.76
CA ASP A 196 7.98 21.29 1.87
C ASP A 196 8.15 20.11 0.91
N PHE A 197 9.25 20.02 0.16
CA PHE A 197 9.44 18.93 -0.83
C PHE A 197 9.30 17.52 -0.23
N TRP A 198 9.59 17.38 1.06
CA TRP A 198 9.54 16.09 1.75
C TRP A 198 8.12 15.64 2.15
N LYS A 199 7.13 16.55 2.16
CA LYS A 199 5.72 16.26 2.45
C LYS A 199 5.06 15.54 1.28
N LYS A 200 5.38 14.25 1.15
CA LYS A 200 4.90 13.35 0.09
C LYS A 200 4.06 12.23 0.68
N GLU A 201 3.56 11.34 -0.17
CA GLU A 201 3.03 10.06 0.27
C GLU A 201 4.10 9.19 0.95
N HIS A 202 3.69 8.27 1.82
CA HIS A 202 4.56 7.18 2.27
C HIS A 202 4.61 6.09 1.19
N GLN A 203 5.73 5.37 1.09
CA GLN A 203 5.82 4.22 0.18
C GLN A 203 6.36 2.99 0.89
N ILE A 204 5.52 1.97 1.08
CA ILE A 204 5.98 0.64 1.52
C ILE A 204 6.44 -0.13 0.28
N LYS A 205 7.60 -0.77 0.35
CA LYS A 205 8.17 -1.53 -0.77
C LYS A 205 8.45 -2.95 -0.34
N VAL A 206 8.03 -3.89 -1.18
CA VAL A 206 8.26 -5.34 -1.03
C VAL A 206 8.88 -5.86 -2.32
N TRP A 207 9.65 -6.94 -2.26
CA TRP A 207 10.16 -7.57 -3.47
C TRP A 207 9.01 -8.14 -4.30
N ALA A 208 9.12 -8.03 -5.64
CA ALA A 208 8.09 -8.55 -6.53
C ALA A 208 7.86 -10.05 -6.31
N VAL A 209 8.95 -10.81 -6.15
CA VAL A 209 8.90 -12.26 -5.92
C VAL A 209 8.25 -12.66 -4.60
N GLU A 210 8.43 -11.87 -3.53
CA GLU A 210 7.82 -12.13 -2.21
C GLU A 210 6.33 -11.76 -2.21
N TYR A 211 5.91 -10.82 -3.05
CA TYR A 211 4.51 -10.41 -3.16
C TYR A 211 3.69 -11.30 -4.11
N GLN A 212 4.36 -12.04 -5.00
CA GLN A 212 3.71 -12.91 -6.00
C GLN A 212 2.65 -13.88 -5.42
N PRO A 213 2.86 -14.53 -4.24
CA PRO A 213 1.86 -15.41 -3.64
C PRO A 213 0.57 -14.72 -3.16
N VAL A 214 0.58 -13.39 -3.02
CA VAL A 214 -0.62 -12.58 -2.73
C VAL A 214 -1.26 -12.15 -4.03
N GLY A 215 -0.49 -11.48 -4.88
CA GLY A 215 -0.92 -11.03 -6.20
C GLY A 215 -1.86 -9.81 -6.20
N PHE A 216 -2.41 -9.55 -7.37
CA PHE A 216 -3.43 -8.54 -7.65
C PHE A 216 -4.71 -9.23 -8.14
N ALA A 217 -5.88 -8.61 -7.96
CA ALA A 217 -7.10 -9.06 -8.63
C ALA A 217 -7.17 -8.49 -10.05
N ILE A 218 -6.60 -7.31 -10.23
CA ILE A 218 -6.54 -6.63 -11.53
C ILE A 218 -5.52 -7.35 -12.44
N ILE A 219 -5.99 -7.93 -13.55
CA ILE A 219 -5.24 -8.89 -14.38
C ILE A 219 -3.88 -8.37 -14.85
N HIS A 220 -3.81 -7.17 -15.41
CA HIS A 220 -2.53 -6.67 -15.96
C HIS A 220 -1.52 -6.28 -14.87
N LYS A 221 -1.97 -5.96 -13.63
CA LYS A 221 -1.05 -5.78 -12.51
C LYS A 221 -0.46 -7.12 -12.12
N GLN A 222 -1.28 -8.17 -12.15
CA GLN A 222 -0.85 -9.56 -11.95
C GLN A 222 0.14 -10.00 -13.04
N GLU A 223 -0.14 -9.77 -14.32
CA GLU A 223 0.78 -10.09 -15.43
C GLU A 223 2.14 -9.38 -15.28
N ALA A 224 2.12 -8.08 -14.94
CA ALA A 224 3.34 -7.33 -14.67
C ALA A 224 4.10 -7.90 -13.46
N LEU A 225 3.39 -8.26 -12.39
CA LEU A 225 3.95 -8.89 -11.20
C LEU A 225 4.64 -10.20 -11.55
N ASP A 226 3.97 -11.09 -12.28
CA ASP A 226 4.51 -12.38 -12.67
C ASP A 226 5.77 -12.21 -13.53
N TYR A 227 5.73 -11.30 -14.50
CA TYR A 227 6.89 -11.00 -15.35
C TYR A 227 8.11 -10.51 -14.55
N PHE A 228 7.92 -9.53 -13.66
CA PHE A 228 9.03 -8.97 -12.89
C PHE A 228 9.52 -9.93 -11.79
N ALA A 229 8.62 -10.67 -11.15
CA ALA A 229 8.97 -11.70 -10.19
C ALA A 229 9.81 -12.81 -10.84
N ASP A 230 9.42 -13.26 -12.03
CA ASP A 230 10.14 -14.30 -12.76
C ASP A 230 11.55 -13.84 -13.20
N LYS A 231 11.66 -12.62 -13.74
CA LYS A 231 12.96 -12.02 -14.04
C LYS A 231 13.86 -11.89 -12.81
N GLN A 232 13.28 -11.46 -11.69
CA GLN A 232 14.01 -11.32 -10.43
C GLN A 232 14.51 -12.68 -9.92
N ARG A 233 13.64 -13.70 -9.94
CA ARG A 233 13.97 -15.09 -9.57
C ARG A 233 15.09 -15.65 -10.43
N THR A 234 14.92 -15.62 -11.75
CA THR A 234 15.90 -16.10 -12.73
C THR A 234 17.27 -15.47 -12.53
N TYR A 235 17.31 -14.16 -12.26
CA TYR A 235 18.56 -13.46 -11.98
C TYR A 235 19.25 -13.92 -10.70
N ILE A 236 18.49 -14.14 -9.62
CA ILE A 236 19.04 -14.53 -8.33
C ILE A 236 19.52 -15.99 -8.38
N GLU A 237 18.71 -16.88 -8.91
CA GLU A 237 18.99 -18.32 -8.89
C GLU A 237 20.00 -18.72 -9.98
N HIS A 238 19.84 -18.26 -11.22
CA HIS A 238 20.68 -18.71 -12.33
C HIS A 238 21.90 -17.84 -12.59
N GLN A 239 21.79 -16.51 -12.45
CA GLN A 239 22.93 -15.63 -12.75
C GLN A 239 23.80 -15.34 -11.53
N ARG A 240 23.22 -15.28 -10.33
CA ARG A 240 23.96 -15.08 -9.08
C ARG A 240 24.26 -16.36 -8.33
N ASN A 241 23.65 -17.48 -8.72
CA ASN A 241 23.77 -18.79 -8.06
C ASN A 241 23.52 -18.70 -6.54
N LYS A 242 22.41 -18.06 -6.16
CA LYS A 242 21.97 -17.92 -4.76
C LYS A 242 20.55 -18.46 -4.59
N CYS A 243 20.23 -18.93 -3.38
CA CYS A 243 18.85 -19.21 -3.03
C CYS A 243 18.05 -17.89 -2.99
N LEU A 244 16.81 -17.95 -3.46
CA LEU A 244 15.92 -16.80 -3.54
C LEU A 244 15.64 -16.21 -2.15
N SER A 245 15.20 -17.04 -1.21
CA SER A 245 14.85 -16.64 0.16
C SER A 245 16.02 -15.99 0.90
N ASP A 246 17.25 -16.50 0.72
CA ASP A 246 18.47 -15.92 1.30
C ASP A 246 18.75 -14.48 0.85
N VAL A 247 18.09 -14.01 -0.21
CA VAL A 247 18.27 -12.68 -0.79
C VAL A 247 17.05 -11.78 -0.53
N THR A 248 15.84 -12.32 -0.72
CA THR A 248 14.60 -11.51 -0.73
C THR A 248 13.78 -11.66 0.54
N HIS A 249 13.83 -12.80 1.21
CA HIS A 249 13.01 -13.09 2.38
C HIS A 249 13.73 -12.65 3.66
N LYS A 250 13.82 -11.33 3.88
CA LYS A 250 14.50 -10.73 5.05
C LYS A 250 13.71 -9.58 5.62
N TYR A 251 13.46 -9.64 6.92
CA TYR A 251 12.99 -8.49 7.67
C TYR A 251 14.17 -7.57 8.01
N TYR A 252 13.87 -6.31 8.29
CA TYR A 252 14.94 -5.33 8.50
C TYR A 252 15.76 -5.61 9.77
N TRP A 253 15.17 -6.29 10.76
CA TRP A 253 15.84 -6.70 12.00
C TRP A 253 16.80 -7.89 11.81
N ASP A 254 16.65 -8.66 10.73
CA ASP A 254 17.58 -9.73 10.35
C ASP A 254 18.89 -9.18 9.74
N SER A 255 18.95 -7.87 9.50
CA SER A 255 20.06 -7.21 8.82
C SER A 255 20.80 -6.23 9.73
N VAL A 256 22.13 -6.19 9.61
CA VAL A 256 22.95 -5.21 10.33
C VAL A 256 22.59 -3.79 9.88
N PRO A 257 22.23 -2.87 10.79
CA PRO A 257 21.91 -1.49 10.45
C PRO A 257 23.07 -0.80 9.75
N ARG A 258 22.80 -0.19 8.58
CA ARG A 258 23.76 0.71 7.94
C ARG A 258 23.61 2.11 8.52
N ASN A 259 24.43 2.44 9.50
CA ASN A 259 24.45 3.77 10.11
C ASN A 259 25.16 4.75 9.18
N ARG A 260 24.38 5.43 8.32
CA ARG A 260 24.83 6.61 7.59
C ARG A 260 24.27 7.84 8.29
N LYS A 261 25.14 8.60 8.95
CA LYS A 261 24.76 9.86 9.57
C LYS A 261 24.23 10.83 8.51
N LYS A 262 23.07 11.43 8.79
CA LYS A 262 22.45 12.45 7.95
C LYS A 262 22.59 13.83 8.61
N PRO A 263 22.61 14.92 7.82
CA PRO A 263 22.47 16.25 8.38
C PRO A 263 21.08 16.42 9.03
N ALA A 264 21.03 17.20 10.10
CA ALA A 264 19.77 17.62 10.71
C ALA A 264 18.97 18.47 9.71
N HIS A 265 17.67 18.19 9.61
CA HIS A 265 16.78 18.89 8.68
C HIS A 265 15.82 19.82 9.43
N PRO A 266 15.68 21.10 9.04
CA PRO A 266 14.83 22.06 9.76
C PRO A 266 13.36 21.62 9.91
N GLY A 267 12.84 20.91 8.90
CA GLY A 267 11.50 20.31 8.93
C GLY A 267 11.26 19.16 9.92
N GLU A 268 12.25 18.72 10.71
CA GLU A 268 12.07 17.62 11.69
C GLU A 268 11.01 17.95 12.76
N ASN A 269 10.80 19.23 13.07
CA ASN A 269 9.81 19.70 14.06
C ASN A 269 8.44 20.06 13.45
N ASP A 270 8.23 19.83 12.16
CA ASP A 270 7.00 20.25 11.46
C ASP A 270 5.75 19.51 11.98
N GLU A 271 4.61 20.22 12.04
CA GLU A 271 3.36 19.67 12.58
C GLU A 271 2.76 18.54 11.74
N PHE A 272 3.13 18.44 10.46
CA PHE A 272 2.78 17.31 9.60
C PHE A 272 3.29 15.96 10.14
N ILE A 273 4.36 15.99 10.95
CA ILE A 273 4.92 14.79 11.56
C ILE A 273 4.12 14.45 12.84
N PRO A 274 3.73 13.18 13.06
CA PRO A 274 3.04 12.76 14.27
C PRO A 274 3.82 13.09 15.53
N GLN A 275 3.11 13.52 16.58
CA GLN A 275 3.70 13.98 17.85
C GLN A 275 4.71 12.99 18.45
N VAL A 276 4.48 11.68 18.32
CA VAL A 276 5.33 10.61 18.88
C VAL A 276 6.76 10.63 18.31
N ILE A 277 6.94 11.12 17.09
CA ILE A 277 8.21 11.15 16.37
C ILE A 277 8.65 12.55 15.94
N ARG A 278 7.81 13.56 16.16
CA ARG A 278 8.09 14.96 15.83
C ARG A 278 9.31 15.46 16.61
N GLY A 279 10.24 16.10 15.90
CA GLY A 279 11.48 16.63 16.44
C GLY A 279 12.58 15.60 16.67
N LYS A 280 12.33 14.33 16.36
CA LYS A 280 13.37 13.28 16.43
C LYS A 280 14.13 13.21 15.11
N HIS A 281 15.45 13.05 15.21
CA HIS A 281 16.32 12.84 14.08
C HIS A 281 16.40 11.35 13.69
N TYR A 282 16.32 11.04 12.40
CA TYR A 282 16.36 9.65 11.92
C TYR A 282 17.35 9.41 10.77
N ASP A 283 18.35 8.57 11.03
CA ASP A 283 19.33 8.11 10.04
C ASP A 283 18.80 6.97 9.14
N SER A 284 17.73 6.28 9.55
CA SER A 284 17.17 5.14 8.81
C SER A 284 15.65 5.12 8.87
N TRP A 285 15.02 4.59 7.82
CA TRP A 285 13.58 4.35 7.80
C TRP A 285 13.16 3.32 8.86
N THR A 286 14.06 2.38 9.19
CA THR A 286 13.82 1.32 10.17
C THR A 286 13.68 1.87 11.59
N ALA A 287 14.36 2.97 11.90
CA ALA A 287 14.25 3.63 13.21
C ALA A 287 12.87 4.27 13.38
N ILE A 288 12.35 4.93 12.34
CA ILE A 288 10.96 5.44 12.31
C ILE A 288 9.98 4.28 12.44
N ALA A 289 10.18 3.21 11.66
CA ALA A 289 9.30 2.05 11.68
C ALA A 289 9.24 1.40 13.08
N LYS A 290 10.39 1.26 13.75
CA LYS A 290 10.47 0.75 15.12
C LYS A 290 9.74 1.65 16.11
N ASP A 291 10.00 2.96 16.10
CA ASP A 291 9.37 3.93 17.02
C ASP A 291 7.84 3.99 16.85
N LEU A 292 7.34 3.71 15.65
CA LEU A 292 5.91 3.69 15.35
C LEU A 292 5.24 2.31 15.50
N GLY A 293 6.00 1.25 15.79
CA GLY A 293 5.44 -0.07 16.14
C GLY A 293 5.55 -1.18 15.08
N TYR A 294 6.47 -1.08 14.10
CA TYR A 294 6.83 -2.18 13.20
C TYR A 294 8.21 -2.75 13.54
N SER A 295 8.23 -3.93 14.17
CA SER A 295 9.42 -4.59 14.71
C SER A 295 9.22 -6.12 14.82
N GLU A 296 10.28 -6.83 15.22
CA GLU A 296 10.26 -8.27 15.49
C GLU A 296 9.18 -8.63 16.52
N ASP A 297 9.11 -7.88 17.62
CA ASP A 297 8.19 -8.11 18.75
C ASP A 297 6.80 -7.51 18.55
N SER A 298 6.54 -6.85 17.42
CA SER A 298 5.22 -6.26 17.16
C SER A 298 4.15 -7.35 17.18
N LEU A 299 3.24 -7.24 18.15
CA LEU A 299 2.05 -8.07 18.27
C LEU A 299 1.16 -7.83 17.05
N CYS A 300 0.85 -8.90 16.33
CA CYS A 300 -0.14 -8.92 15.26
C CYS A 300 -1.45 -9.47 15.82
#